data_AF-A0A0Q5RZ70-F1
#
_entry.id   AF-A0A0Q5RZ70-F1
#
_cell.length_a   1.000
_cell.length_b   1.000
_cell.length_c   1.000
_cell.angle_alpha   90.00
_cell.angle_beta   90.00
_cell.angle_gamma   90.00
#
_symmetry.space_group_name_H-M   'P 1'
#
loop_
_entity.id
_entity.type
_entity.pdbx_description
1 polymer ?
#
loop_
_entity_poly.entity_id
_entity_poly.type
_entity_poly.pdbx_seq_one_letter_code
_entity_poly.pdbx_strand_id
1 'polypeptide(L)'
;MTNSPTNASHPVHEQELVFAHVRAVLDPGKTGRVLPRLSRRKTARALASAGFCNLTGEPVRAAALKHDGTQFFDRSETVLVETLNTGRRFYGLFVEPTSPSHEDWATVTDMFTELGRRVHGRLAPADQFRG
;
A
#
# COMPACT_ATOMS: atom_id res chain seq x y z
N MET A 1 24.68 -13.89 -37.13
CA MET A 1 25.04 -13.16 -35.89
C MET A 1 23.74 -12.89 -35.15
N THR A 2 23.61 -13.48 -33.97
CA THR A 2 22.44 -13.39 -33.07
C THR A 2 22.54 -12.12 -32.24
N ASN A 3 21.64 -11.17 -32.45
CA ASN A 3 21.37 -10.11 -31.47
C ASN A 3 20.01 -10.43 -30.83
N SER A 4 20.04 -11.20 -29.75
CA SER A 4 18.93 -11.24 -28.81
C SER A 4 18.80 -9.83 -28.21
N PRO A 5 17.64 -9.17 -28.25
CA PRO A 5 17.46 -7.99 -27.41
C PRO A 5 17.46 -8.49 -25.97
N THR A 6 18.49 -8.09 -25.23
CA THR A 6 18.53 -8.11 -23.78
C THR A 6 17.18 -7.57 -23.30
N ASN A 7 16.41 -8.40 -22.62
CA ASN A 7 15.15 -8.04 -22.00
C ASN A 7 15.47 -7.05 -20.87
N ALA A 8 15.72 -5.80 -21.24
CA ALA A 8 15.75 -4.70 -20.31
C ALA A 8 14.33 -4.61 -19.79
N SER A 9 14.08 -5.19 -18.60
CA SER A 9 12.88 -4.94 -17.83
C SER A 9 12.81 -3.45 -17.59
N HIS A 10 12.16 -2.73 -18.50
CA HIS A 10 11.89 -1.32 -18.32
C HIS A 10 10.91 -1.23 -17.13
N PRO A 11 11.24 -0.44 -16.09
CA PRO A 11 10.31 -0.23 -14.99
C PRO A 11 9.01 0.33 -15.56
N VAL A 12 7.90 -0.25 -15.12
CA VAL A 12 6.59 0.05 -15.67
C VAL A 12 6.01 1.21 -14.86
N HIS A 13 5.48 2.22 -15.57
CA HIS A 13 4.63 3.24 -14.95
C HIS A 13 3.23 2.66 -14.72
N GLU A 14 3.12 1.81 -13.71
CA GLU A 14 1.83 1.32 -13.21
C GLU A 14 1.11 2.42 -12.42
N GLN A 15 -0.21 2.32 -12.33
CA GLN A 15 -1.00 3.30 -11.56
C GLN A 15 -0.71 3.17 -10.07
N GLU A 16 -0.48 4.31 -9.40
CA GLU A 16 -0.47 4.38 -7.93
C GLU A 16 -1.78 3.84 -7.36
N LEU A 17 -1.70 3.07 -6.30
CA LEU A 17 -2.86 2.47 -5.65
C LEU A 17 -3.03 3.02 -4.24
N VAL A 18 -4.28 3.24 -3.86
CA VAL A 18 -4.66 3.55 -2.50
C VAL A 18 -5.36 2.32 -1.93
N PHE A 19 -4.74 1.73 -0.92
CA PHE A 19 -5.39 0.81 -0.01
C PHE A 19 -6.09 1.64 1.06
N ALA A 20 -7.40 1.79 0.97
CA ALA A 20 -8.16 2.50 1.99
C ALA A 20 -9.37 1.66 2.43
N HIS A 21 -9.81 1.89 3.66
CA HIS A 21 -11.13 1.40 4.04
C HIS A 21 -12.19 2.13 3.20
N VAL A 22 -13.03 1.41 2.43
CA VAL A 22 -14.02 1.98 1.47
C VAL A 22 -14.85 3.12 2.09
N ARG A 23 -15.20 2.98 3.37
CA ARG A 23 -16.01 4.01 4.06
C ARG A 23 -15.26 5.30 4.43
N ALA A 24 -13.92 5.30 4.41
CA ALA A 24 -13.12 6.50 4.70
C ALA A 24 -12.97 7.42 3.48
N VAL A 25 -13.33 6.92 2.30
CA VAL A 25 -13.16 7.59 1.01
C VAL A 25 -14.46 8.26 0.56
N LEU A 26 -15.58 7.68 0.97
CA LEU A 26 -16.88 8.25 0.70
C LEU A 26 -17.13 9.39 1.70
N ASP A 27 -16.66 10.59 1.34
CA ASP A 27 -17.11 11.88 1.85
C ASP A 27 -16.90 12.08 3.38
N PRO A 28 -15.83 12.77 3.82
CA PRO A 28 -15.57 13.03 5.23
C PRO A 28 -16.73 13.74 5.94
N GLY A 29 -17.61 14.44 5.19
CA GLY A 29 -18.82 15.08 5.72
C GLY A 29 -20.01 14.14 5.97
N LYS A 30 -19.99 12.89 5.48
CA LYS A 30 -21.12 11.94 5.59
C LYS A 30 -20.88 10.77 6.54
N THR A 31 -19.69 10.66 7.14
CA THR A 31 -19.34 9.50 7.98
C THR A 31 -19.80 9.63 9.44
N GLY A 32 -21.12 9.80 9.62
CA GLY A 32 -21.79 9.57 10.89
C GLY A 32 -21.81 8.08 11.25
N ARG A 33 -21.49 7.76 12.52
CA ARG A 33 -21.46 6.42 13.16
C ARG A 33 -20.26 5.52 12.82
N VAL A 34 -19.32 5.49 13.77
CA VAL A 34 -18.35 4.42 14.10
C VAL A 34 -17.91 3.58 12.90
N LEU A 35 -16.97 4.11 12.12
CA LEU A 35 -16.28 3.32 11.11
C LEU A 35 -15.42 2.24 11.79
N PRO A 36 -15.37 1.01 11.26
CA PRO A 36 -14.43 0.00 11.72
C PRO A 36 -13.01 0.54 11.59
N ARG A 37 -12.21 0.40 12.66
CA ARG A 37 -10.80 0.82 12.63
C ARG A 37 -9.99 -0.24 11.89
N LEU A 38 -9.24 0.16 10.87
CA LEU A 38 -8.21 -0.71 10.31
C LEU A 38 -7.26 -1.13 11.42
N SER A 39 -7.06 -2.44 11.54
CA SER A 39 -6.19 -2.98 12.59
C SER A 39 -4.73 -2.79 12.18
N ARG A 40 -4.08 -1.78 12.75
CA ARG A 40 -2.63 -1.55 12.60
C ARG A 40 -1.82 -2.83 12.85
N ARG A 41 -2.23 -3.67 13.80
CA ARG A 41 -1.55 -4.95 14.08
C ARG A 41 -1.68 -5.94 12.93
N LYS A 42 -2.88 -6.10 12.35
CA LYS A 42 -3.09 -7.01 11.21
C LYS A 42 -2.36 -6.49 9.98
N THR A 43 -2.44 -5.18 9.70
CA THR A 43 -1.76 -4.54 8.57
C THR A 43 -0.25 -4.66 8.68
N ALA A 44 0.35 -4.29 9.82
CA ALA A 44 1.80 -4.38 10.00
C ALA A 44 2.31 -5.82 9.88
N ARG A 45 1.56 -6.80 10.41
CA ARG A 45 1.92 -8.21 10.26
C ARG A 45 1.90 -8.65 8.80
N ALA A 46 0.90 -8.25 8.03
CA ALA A 46 0.81 -8.57 6.62
C ALA A 46 1.97 -7.95 5.83
N LEU A 47 2.25 -6.65 6.04
CA LEU A 47 3.38 -5.96 5.41
C LEU A 47 4.72 -6.62 5.76
N ALA A 48 4.97 -6.92 7.03
CA ALA A 48 6.19 -7.60 7.45
C ALA A 48 6.31 -9.01 6.86
N SER A 49 5.21 -9.77 6.76
CA SER A 49 5.21 -11.09 6.10
C SER A 49 5.46 -11.01 4.60
N ALA A 50 5.09 -9.91 3.96
CA ALA A 50 5.41 -9.63 2.56
C ALA A 50 6.81 -9.03 2.36
N GLY A 51 7.59 -8.89 3.43
CA GLY A 51 8.97 -8.43 3.36
C GLY A 51 9.15 -6.93 3.40
N PHE A 52 8.09 -6.14 3.64
CA PHE A 52 8.24 -4.70 3.79
C PHE A 52 9.04 -4.34 5.05
N CYS A 53 9.90 -3.33 4.92
CA CYS A 53 10.73 -2.78 5.97
C CYS A 53 10.71 -1.25 5.95
N ASN A 54 11.15 -0.64 7.05
CA ASN A 54 11.39 0.80 7.09
C ASN A 54 12.75 1.17 6.48
N LEU A 55 13.08 2.46 6.47
CA LEU A 55 14.36 2.99 5.97
C LEU A 55 15.61 2.41 6.66
N THR A 56 15.48 1.81 7.84
CA THR A 56 16.59 1.17 8.56
C THR A 56 16.65 -0.33 8.32
N GLY A 57 15.81 -0.88 7.43
CA GLY A 57 15.71 -2.31 7.16
C GLY A 57 14.95 -3.12 8.23
N GLU A 58 14.36 -2.46 9.24
CA GLU A 58 13.56 -3.16 10.24
C GLU A 58 12.17 -3.53 9.68
N PRO A 59 11.63 -4.72 10.01
CA PRO A 59 10.27 -5.10 9.61
C PRO A 59 9.21 -4.12 10.11
N VAL A 60 8.12 -3.96 9.34
CA VAL A 60 7.02 -3.06 9.71
C VAL A 60 6.42 -3.40 11.08
N ARG A 61 6.35 -2.39 11.96
CA ARG A 61 5.72 -2.49 13.28
C ARG A 61 4.43 -1.67 13.35
N ALA A 62 3.44 -2.17 14.11
CA ALA A 62 2.14 -1.50 14.26
C ALA A 62 2.21 -0.10 14.92
N ALA A 63 3.32 0.20 15.60
CA ALA A 63 3.58 1.53 16.16
C ALA A 63 3.90 2.56 15.06
N ALA A 64 4.62 2.14 14.01
CA ALA A 64 4.99 3.01 12.89
C ALA A 64 3.76 3.46 12.10
N LEU A 65 2.74 2.60 11.97
CA LEU A 65 1.45 2.91 11.33
C LEU A 65 0.61 3.99 12.04
N LYS A 66 1.09 4.60 13.14
CA LYS A 66 0.40 5.69 13.84
C LYS A 66 0.68 7.07 13.24
N HIS A 67 1.80 7.22 12.55
CA HIS A 67 2.27 8.50 12.07
C HIS A 67 1.93 8.60 10.60
N ASP A 68 1.25 9.67 10.20
CA ASP A 68 0.96 9.94 8.79
C ASP A 68 2.25 10.09 7.99
N GLY A 69 2.23 9.69 6.71
CA GLY A 69 3.40 9.82 5.84
C GLY A 69 4.57 8.89 6.17
N THR A 70 4.39 7.90 7.07
CA THR A 70 5.45 6.92 7.34
C THR A 70 5.62 5.99 6.15
N GLN A 71 6.85 5.89 5.64
CA GLN A 71 7.18 5.11 4.46
C GLN A 71 7.83 3.76 4.79
N PHE A 72 7.51 2.77 3.96
CA PHE A 72 8.09 1.44 3.97
C PHE A 72 8.38 1.00 2.55
N PHE A 73 9.38 0.13 2.41
CA PHE A 73 9.84 -0.38 1.12
C PHE A 73 9.75 -1.89 1.14
N ASP A 74 9.43 -2.49 0.01
CA ASP A 74 9.63 -3.93 -0.15
C ASP A 74 11.14 -4.25 -0.18
N ARG A 75 11.50 -5.54 -0.13
CA ARG A 75 12.92 -5.95 -0.08
C ARG A 75 13.72 -5.54 -1.31
N SER A 76 13.05 -5.40 -2.45
CA SER A 76 13.69 -5.03 -3.71
C SER A 76 13.71 -3.51 -3.90
N GLU A 77 13.15 -2.73 -2.98
CA GLU A 77 12.99 -1.27 -3.05
C GLU A 77 12.27 -0.78 -4.32
N THR A 78 11.44 -1.65 -4.90
CA THR A 78 10.68 -1.38 -6.12
C THR A 78 9.25 -0.91 -5.86
N VAL A 79 8.81 -0.98 -4.60
CA VAL A 79 7.50 -0.49 -4.15
C VAL A 79 7.64 0.27 -2.84
N LEU A 80 7.07 1.47 -2.82
CA LEU A 80 6.91 2.30 -1.64
C LEU A 80 5.48 2.16 -1.10
N VAL A 81 5.36 2.02 0.22
CA VAL A 81 4.09 2.05 0.94
C VAL A 81 4.14 3.17 1.95
N GLU A 82 3.22 4.12 1.83
CA GLU A 82 3.08 5.24 2.74
C GLU A 82 1.82 5.11 3.60
N THR A 83 1.92 5.39 4.88
CA THR A 83 0.78 5.34 5.79
C THR A 83 -0.11 6.55 5.66
N LEU A 84 -1.41 6.30 5.69
CA LEU A 84 -2.42 7.34 5.64
C LEU A 84 -3.19 7.42 6.96
N ASN A 85 -3.11 8.57 7.65
CA ASN A 85 -3.73 8.87 8.94
C ASN A 85 -4.50 10.21 8.94
N THR A 86 -5.73 10.22 9.45
CA THR A 86 -6.52 11.44 9.65
C THR A 86 -6.60 11.72 11.14
N GLY A 87 -5.85 12.71 11.62
CA GLY A 87 -5.67 12.96 13.05
C GLY A 87 -5.05 11.73 13.73
N ARG A 88 -5.77 11.10 14.66
CA ARG A 88 -5.30 9.90 15.41
C ARG A 88 -5.78 8.57 14.80
N ARG A 89 -6.31 8.58 13.57
CA ARG A 89 -6.95 7.41 12.94
C ARG A 89 -6.17 6.98 11.70
N PHE A 90 -5.60 5.79 11.77
CA PHE A 90 -5.10 5.04 10.62
C PHE A 90 -6.25 4.66 9.69
N TYR A 91 -6.22 5.15 8.44
CA TYR A 91 -7.30 4.96 7.46
C TYR A 91 -6.89 4.19 6.21
N GLY A 92 -5.59 4.02 5.96
CA GLY A 92 -5.13 3.28 4.81
C GLY A 92 -3.63 3.32 4.60
N LEU A 93 -3.24 2.86 3.42
CA LEU A 93 -1.90 2.90 2.88
C LEU A 93 -1.99 3.43 1.45
N PHE A 94 -1.08 4.31 1.08
CA PHE A 94 -0.79 4.65 -0.30
C PHE A 94 0.33 3.71 -0.77
N VAL A 95 0.22 3.19 -1.99
CA VAL A 95 1.13 2.19 -2.57
C VAL A 95 1.60 2.73 -3.91
N GLU A 96 2.88 3.04 -3.98
CA GLU A 96 3.52 3.68 -5.12
C GLU A 96 4.54 2.72 -5.76
N PRO A 97 4.44 2.45 -7.07
CA PRO A 97 5.48 1.75 -7.79
C PRO A 97 6.68 2.68 -7.99
N THR A 98 7.86 2.31 -7.51
CA THR A 98 9.10 3.08 -7.77
C THR A 98 9.80 2.58 -9.02
N SER A 99 10.02 1.27 -9.13
CA SER A 99 10.58 0.60 -10.31
C SER A 99 10.28 -0.90 -10.35
N PRO A 100 9.03 -1.36 -10.12
CA PRO A 100 8.73 -2.79 -10.11
C PRO A 100 8.65 -3.34 -11.53
N SER A 101 8.90 -4.64 -11.68
CA SER A 101 8.45 -5.37 -12.86
C SER A 101 6.92 -5.52 -12.84
N HIS A 102 6.30 -5.81 -13.99
CA HIS A 102 4.87 -6.13 -14.04
C HIS A 102 4.48 -7.28 -13.10
N GLU A 103 5.35 -8.29 -12.97
CA GLU A 103 5.11 -9.47 -12.11
C GLU A 103 5.16 -9.10 -10.62
N ASP A 104 6.15 -8.29 -10.23
CA ASP A 104 6.25 -7.79 -8.85
C ASP A 104 5.03 -6.93 -8.50
N TRP A 105 4.60 -6.08 -9.43
CA TRP A 105 3.45 -5.21 -9.22
C TRP A 105 2.13 -5.97 -9.14
N ALA A 106 1.93 -6.98 -9.97
CA ALA A 106 0.76 -7.86 -9.90
C ALA A 106 0.71 -8.58 -8.53
N THR A 107 1.85 -9.09 -8.06
CA THR A 107 1.97 -9.75 -6.75
C THR A 107 1.60 -8.80 -5.60
N VAL A 108 2.09 -7.57 -5.64
CA VAL A 108 1.79 -6.53 -4.65
C VAL A 108 0.30 -6.17 -4.66
N THR A 109 -0.27 -5.99 -5.86
CA THR A 109 -1.70 -5.68 -6.04
C THR A 109 -2.60 -6.79 -5.48
N ASP A 110 -2.27 -8.06 -5.74
CA ASP A 110 -3.01 -9.21 -5.21
C ASP A 110 -2.91 -9.30 -3.69
N MET A 111 -1.71 -9.05 -3.12
CA MET A 111 -1.50 -8.99 -1.69
C MET A 111 -2.38 -7.92 -1.03
N PHE A 112 -2.40 -6.70 -1.58
CA PHE A 112 -3.22 -5.61 -1.05
C PHE A 112 -4.72 -5.86 -1.24
N THR A 113 -5.11 -6.54 -2.31
CA THR A 113 -6.50 -6.99 -2.53
C THR A 113 -6.94 -7.99 -1.44
N GLU A 114 -6.11 -8.98 -1.13
CA GLU A 114 -6.37 -9.95 -0.07
C GLU A 114 -6.38 -9.31 1.32
N LEU A 115 -5.46 -8.37 1.58
CA LEU A 115 -5.48 -7.57 2.80
C LEU A 115 -6.81 -6.81 2.93
N GLY A 116 -7.27 -6.19 1.84
CA GLY A 116 -8.57 -5.53 1.74
C GLY A 116 -9.73 -6.42 2.17
N ARG A 117 -9.81 -7.64 1.62
CA ARG A 117 -10.86 -8.61 2.00
C ARG A 117 -10.86 -8.93 3.49
N ARG A 118 -9.68 -9.12 4.10
CA ARG A 118 -9.54 -9.48 5.53
C ARG A 118 -9.91 -8.37 6.50
N VAL A 119 -9.88 -7.11 6.06
CA VAL A 119 -10.14 -5.94 6.91
C VAL A 119 -11.29 -5.08 6.40
N HIS A 120 -12.07 -5.59 5.45
CA HIS A 120 -13.15 -4.88 4.76
C HIS A 120 -12.70 -3.55 4.12
N GLY A 121 -11.45 -3.51 3.65
CA GLY A 121 -10.89 -2.43 2.84
C GLY A 121 -10.96 -2.73 1.34
N ARG A 122 -10.71 -1.71 0.51
CA ARG A 122 -10.62 -1.82 -0.94
C ARG A 122 -9.33 -1.18 -1.42
N LEU A 123 -8.70 -1.85 -2.37
CA LEU A 123 -7.66 -1.28 -3.19
C LEU A 123 -8.32 -0.58 -4.38
N ALA A 124 -7.98 0.67 -4.63
CA ALA A 124 -8.38 1.34 -5.86
C ALA A 124 -7.26 2.27 -6.36
N PRO A 125 -7.26 2.63 -7.65
CA PRO A 125 -6.38 3.66 -8.19
C PRO A 125 -6.45 4.98 -7.42
N ALA A 126 -5.31 5.63 -7.21
CA ALA A 126 -5.19 6.84 -6.39
C ALA A 126 -6.02 8.03 -6.93
N ASP A 127 -6.19 8.12 -8.24
CA ASP A 127 -7.00 9.13 -8.93
C ASP A 127 -8.49 9.03 -8.57
N GLN A 128 -9.00 7.85 -8.22
CA GLN A 128 -10.39 7.66 -7.75
C GLN A 128 -10.67 8.28 -6.38
N PHE A 129 -9.62 8.74 -5.68
CA PHE A 129 -9.71 9.37 -4.36
C PHE A 129 -9.39 10.87 -4.38
N ARG A 130 -8.91 11.40 -5.51
CA ARG A 130 -8.66 12.83 -5.72
C ARG A 130 -9.96 13.50 -6.18
N GLY A 131 -10.94 13.55 -5.28
CA GLY A 131 -12.22 14.26 -5.45
C GLY A 131 -12.24 15.57 -4.67
#